data_AF-A0A7C3NXF8-F1
#
_entry.id   AF-A0A7C3NXF8-F1
#
_cell.length_a   1.000
_cell.length_b   1.000
_cell.length_c   1.000
_cell.angle_alpha   90.00
_cell.angle_beta   90.00
_cell.angle_gamma   90.00
#
_symmetry.space_group_name_H-M   'P 1'
#
loop_
_entity.id
_entity.type
_entity.pdbx_description
1 polymer ?
#
loop_
_entity_poly.entity_id
_entity_poly.type
_entity_poly.pdbx_seq_one_letter_code
_entity_poly.pdbx_strand_id
1 'polypeptide(L)'
;MGSARCASIRDLKQDFCGGGSVSEEKALGLFEDDTTIGQEYDKVFLDRRLTPEEELMAAVLDEAIADYQRYWGGASRRSRKRFAEVERWIFTDDTDWIFSFVNCCEVLGIKPEYVRQGLARARPG
;
A
#
# COMPACT_ATOMS: atom_id res chain seq x y z
N MET A 1 -3.32 -5.30 25.94
CA MET A 1 -4.06 -4.46 24.96
C MET A 1 -3.05 -4.02 23.92
N GLY A 2 -2.84 -4.86 22.89
CA GLY A 2 -1.79 -4.65 21.89
C GLY A 2 -2.21 -3.57 20.91
N SER A 3 -1.47 -2.47 20.89
CA SER A 3 -1.58 -1.46 19.82
C SER A 3 -1.05 -2.12 18.55
N ALA A 4 -1.96 -2.61 17.70
CA ALA A 4 -1.61 -3.04 16.35
C ALA A 4 -1.22 -1.79 15.56
N ARG A 5 0.08 -1.50 15.55
CA ARG A 5 0.65 -0.54 14.61
C ARG A 5 0.67 -1.28 13.27
N CYS A 6 -0.11 -0.83 12.28
CA CYS A 6 0.09 -1.38 10.93
C CYS A 6 1.52 -1.03 10.51
N ALA A 7 2.33 -2.06 10.25
CA ALA A 7 3.75 -1.89 9.97
C ALA A 7 4.01 -1.70 8.47
N SER A 8 3.03 -2.06 7.62
CA SER A 8 3.13 -1.91 6.17
C SER A 8 1.76 -1.66 5.56
N ILE A 9 1.74 -0.90 4.47
CA ILE A 9 0.62 -0.75 3.55
C ILE A 9 0.14 -2.09 2.99
N ARG A 10 1.01 -3.12 3.02
CA ARG A 10 0.67 -4.51 2.69
C ARG A 10 -0.30 -5.12 3.71
N ASP A 11 -0.20 -4.76 4.98
CA ASP A 11 -1.16 -5.13 6.03
C ASP A 11 -2.49 -4.38 5.84
N LEU A 12 -2.40 -3.13 5.37
CA LEU A 12 -3.51 -2.22 5.14
C LEU A 12 -4.41 -2.68 3.97
N LYS A 13 -3.89 -3.45 3.01
CA LYS A 13 -4.64 -3.97 1.85
C LYS A 13 -5.47 -5.22 2.18
N GLN A 14 -5.16 -5.93 3.27
CA GLN A 14 -5.87 -7.14 3.70
C GLN A 14 -7.27 -6.84 4.24
N ASP A 15 -7.51 -5.61 4.72
CA ASP A 15 -8.82 -5.13 5.19
C ASP A 15 -9.72 -4.58 4.07
N PHE A 16 -9.22 -4.46 2.83
CA PHE A 16 -9.90 -3.77 1.72
C PHE A 16 -10.57 -4.67 0.69
N CYS A 17 -10.51 -6.01 0.83
CA CYS A 17 -11.16 -6.91 -0.13
C CYS A 17 -12.70 -6.92 0.09
N GLY A 18 -13.34 -5.89 -0.46
CA GLY A 18 -14.77 -5.72 -0.54
C GLY A 18 -15.20 -5.25 -1.94
N GLY A 19 -15.33 -6.20 -2.86
CA GLY A 19 -16.36 -6.18 -3.90
C GLY A 19 -15.96 -5.89 -5.34
N GLY A 20 -16.19 -6.88 -6.21
CA GLY A 20 -16.31 -6.74 -7.67
C GLY A 20 -16.53 -8.10 -8.36
N SER A 21 -17.78 -8.50 -8.56
CA SER A 21 -18.22 -9.76 -9.17
C SER A 21 -18.05 -9.81 -10.69
N VAL A 22 -17.60 -10.94 -11.24
CA VAL A 22 -18.03 -11.43 -12.56
C VAL A 22 -18.25 -12.94 -12.48
N SER A 23 -19.43 -13.36 -12.90
CA SER A 23 -19.81 -14.77 -13.06
C SER A 23 -19.10 -15.36 -14.28
N GLU A 24 -18.55 -16.57 -14.16
CA GLU A 24 -18.65 -17.52 -15.26
C GLU A 24 -18.55 -18.97 -14.80
N GLU A 25 -19.59 -19.72 -15.15
CA GLU A 25 -19.68 -21.18 -15.06
C GLU A 25 -18.94 -21.86 -16.23
N LYS A 26 -18.62 -23.14 -16.03
CA LYS A 26 -18.09 -24.13 -16.99
C LYS A 26 -16.59 -24.17 -17.23
N ALA A 27 -15.89 -24.69 -16.23
CA ALA A 27 -14.76 -25.56 -16.49
C ALA A 27 -15.27 -26.94 -16.97
N LEU A 28 -15.38 -27.12 -18.30
CA LEU A 28 -15.32 -28.46 -18.87
C LEU A 28 -13.84 -28.85 -18.92
N GLY A 29 -13.47 -29.77 -18.03
CA GLY A 29 -12.17 -30.41 -18.07
C GLY A 29 -11.97 -31.13 -19.39
N LEU A 30 -10.78 -30.96 -19.96
CA LEU A 30 -10.05 -31.92 -20.78
C LEU A 30 -8.65 -31.36 -20.98
N PHE A 31 -7.66 -32.25 -20.87
CA PHE A 31 -6.22 -32.07 -21.08
C PHE A 31 -5.41 -31.70 -19.82
N GLU A 32 -5.20 -32.72 -18.98
CA GLU A 32 -3.93 -32.91 -18.25
C GLU A 32 -2.83 -33.21 -19.27
N ASP A 33 -1.71 -32.46 -19.27
CA ASP A 33 -0.40 -33.02 -18.89
C ASP A 33 0.76 -32.01 -18.97
N ASP A 34 1.53 -32.03 -17.88
CA ASP A 34 2.90 -31.58 -17.63
C ASP A 34 3.41 -30.24 -18.20
N THR A 35 3.15 -29.18 -17.45
CA THR A 35 4.19 -28.16 -17.20
C THR A 35 4.26 -27.91 -15.70
N THR A 36 5.27 -28.52 -15.10
CA THR A 36 5.86 -28.24 -13.80
C THR A 36 5.65 -26.80 -13.28
N ILE A 37 4.53 -26.60 -12.58
CA ILE A 37 4.43 -25.94 -11.27
C ILE A 37 5.07 -24.54 -11.21
N GLY A 38 4.66 -23.65 -12.13
CA GLY A 38 4.36 -22.25 -11.76
C GLY A 38 3.22 -22.17 -10.72
N GLN A 39 2.56 -23.30 -10.46
CA GLN A 39 1.40 -23.47 -9.62
C GLN A 39 1.66 -23.33 -8.12
N GLU A 40 2.89 -23.21 -7.62
CA GLU A 40 3.15 -22.96 -6.18
C GLU A 40 3.52 -21.50 -5.85
N TYR A 41 3.86 -20.66 -6.83
CA TYR A 41 4.10 -19.23 -6.61
C TYR A 41 2.82 -18.37 -6.71
N ASP A 42 1.73 -18.92 -7.25
CA ASP A 42 0.51 -18.19 -7.65
C ASP A 42 -0.69 -18.35 -6.71
N LYS A 43 -0.61 -19.18 -5.66
CA LYS A 43 -1.83 -19.56 -4.91
C LYS A 43 -2.38 -18.46 -3.98
N VAL A 44 -1.75 -17.29 -3.92
CA VAL A 44 -2.28 -16.11 -3.20
C VAL A 44 -1.97 -14.83 -4.00
N PHE A 45 -2.73 -14.57 -5.06
CA PHE A 45 -3.37 -13.27 -5.34
C PHE A 45 -2.82 -12.07 -4.49
N LEU A 46 -2.04 -11.07 -4.95
CA LEU A 46 -1.78 -10.55 -6.29
C LEU A 46 -3.02 -10.54 -7.21
N ASP A 47 -4.19 -10.12 -6.71
CA ASP A 47 -5.45 -10.10 -7.49
C ASP A 47 -5.38 -9.23 -8.78
N ARG A 48 -4.34 -8.41 -8.90
CA ARG A 48 -3.72 -7.97 -10.16
C ARG A 48 -2.21 -7.99 -9.90
N ARG A 49 -1.41 -8.69 -10.72
CA ARG A 49 0.05 -8.59 -10.62
C ARG A 49 0.43 -7.12 -10.80
N LEU A 50 1.03 -6.52 -9.76
CA LEU A 50 1.51 -5.16 -9.85
C LEU A 50 2.64 -5.12 -10.88
N THR A 51 2.62 -4.10 -11.72
CA THR A 51 3.77 -3.78 -12.58
C THR A 51 4.97 -3.41 -11.70
N PRO A 52 6.22 -3.57 -12.17
CA PRO A 52 7.41 -3.11 -11.42
C PRO A 52 7.30 -1.65 -10.97
N GLU A 53 6.67 -0.80 -11.77
CA GLU A 53 6.38 0.60 -11.45
C GLU A 53 5.38 0.74 -10.30
N GLU A 54 4.30 -0.04 -10.30
CA GLU A 54 3.32 -0.10 -9.22
C GLU A 54 3.93 -0.65 -7.92
N GLU A 55 4.81 -1.65 -8.01
CA GLU A 55 5.56 -2.16 -6.87
C GLU A 55 6.48 -1.10 -6.27
N LEU A 56 7.14 -0.31 -7.12
CA LEU A 56 7.95 0.81 -6.69
C LEU A 56 7.10 1.90 -6.01
N MET A 57 5.94 2.24 -6.58
CA MET A 57 5.03 3.20 -5.95
C MET A 57 4.52 2.71 -4.59
N ALA A 58 4.23 1.41 -4.46
CA ALA A 58 3.87 0.80 -3.19
C ALA A 58 5.02 0.90 -2.18
N ALA A 59 6.26 0.61 -2.60
CA ALA A 59 7.44 0.71 -1.74
C ALA A 59 7.70 2.15 -1.27
N VAL A 60 7.56 3.14 -2.17
CA VAL A 60 7.69 4.57 -1.85
C VAL A 60 6.65 4.98 -0.79
N LEU A 61 5.40 4.55 -0.97
CA LEU A 61 4.33 4.86 -0.04
C LEU A 61 4.54 4.17 1.32
N ASP A 62 5.04 2.94 1.32
CA ASP A 62 5.39 2.19 2.53
C ASP A 62 6.49 2.86 3.33
N GLU A 63 7.57 3.29 2.65
CA GLU A 63 8.69 3.98 3.28
C GLU A 63 8.26 5.32 3.86
N ALA A 64 7.41 6.08 3.16
CA ALA A 64 6.89 7.34 3.66
C ALA A 64 6.05 7.16 4.93
N ILE A 65 5.16 6.16 4.97
CA ILE A 65 4.37 5.85 6.16
C ILE A 65 5.29 5.42 7.33
N ALA A 66 6.28 4.57 7.06
CA ALA A 66 7.24 4.13 8.06
C ALA A 66 8.06 5.31 8.61
N ASP A 67 8.56 6.21 7.76
CA ASP A 67 9.29 7.40 8.17
C ASP A 67 8.41 8.37 8.97
N TYR A 68 7.14 8.54 8.58
CA TYR A 68 6.18 9.36 9.33
C TYR A 68 5.99 8.82 10.76
N GLN A 69 5.79 7.51 10.90
CA GLN A 69 5.63 6.86 12.21
C GLN A 69 6.94 6.83 13.02
N ARG A 70 8.08 6.64 12.36
CA ARG A 70 9.40 6.51 13.00
C ARG A 70 9.91 7.83 13.56
N TYR A 71 9.74 8.91 12.80
CA TYR A 71 10.21 10.23 13.20
C TYR A 71 9.16 11.05 13.95
N TRP A 72 7.98 10.45 14.16
CA TRP A 72 6.96 10.95 15.08
C TRP A 72 7.56 11.28 16.46
N GLY A 73 7.49 12.54 16.88
CA GLY A 73 8.02 12.97 18.18
C GLY A 73 9.55 12.93 18.32
N GLY A 74 10.30 12.78 17.23
CA GLY A 74 11.76 12.69 17.28
C GLY A 74 12.42 13.97 17.85
N ALA A 75 13.22 13.81 18.90
CA ALA A 75 13.86 14.93 19.61
C ALA A 75 14.95 15.66 18.80
N SER A 76 15.53 15.01 17.80
CA SER A 76 16.63 15.56 17.00
C SER A 76 16.15 16.54 15.93
N ARG A 77 16.99 17.52 15.57
CA ARG A 77 16.74 18.42 14.43
C ARG A 77 16.60 17.62 13.12
N ARG A 78 17.40 16.56 12.95
CA ARG A 78 17.37 15.71 11.75
C ARG A 78 16.06 14.94 11.64
N SER A 79 15.58 14.36 12.74
CA SER A 79 14.30 13.63 12.76
C SER A 79 13.12 14.56 12.50
N ARG A 80 13.09 15.75 13.11
CA ARG A 80 12.04 16.75 12.84
C ARG A 80 12.01 17.21 11.38
N LYS A 81 13.19 17.38 10.77
CA LYS A 81 13.28 17.74 9.35
C LYS A 81 12.71 16.63 8.46
N ARG A 82 13.13 15.38 8.68
CA ARG A 82 12.62 14.22 7.93
C ARG A 82 11.12 14.05 8.10
N PHE A 83 10.62 14.19 9.33
CA PHE A 83 9.20 14.15 9.63
C PHE A 83 8.43 15.23 8.84
N ALA A 84 8.87 16.48 8.87
CA ALA A 84 8.20 17.57 8.15
C ALA A 84 8.25 17.41 6.63
N GLU A 85 9.35 16.87 6.08
CA GLU A 85 9.46 16.56 4.65
C GLU A 85 8.42 15.51 4.23
N VAL A 86 8.30 14.43 5.00
CA VAL A 86 7.34 13.34 4.74
C VAL A 86 5.90 13.77 4.98
N GLU A 87 5.63 14.47 6.10
CA GLU A 87 4.32 15.04 6.39
C GLU A 87 3.87 15.96 5.25
N ARG A 88 4.74 16.86 4.79
CA ARG A 88 4.43 17.72 3.65
C ARG A 88 4.08 16.88 2.41
N TRP A 89 4.85 15.85 2.07
CA TRP A 89 4.57 15.01 0.91
C TRP A 89 3.21 14.30 1.02
N ILE A 90 2.85 13.75 2.18
CA ILE A 90 1.57 13.04 2.42
C ILE A 90 0.36 13.99 2.37
N PHE A 91 0.51 15.20 2.90
CA PHE A 91 -0.59 16.17 3.02
C PHE A 91 -0.69 17.15 1.84
N THR A 92 0.23 17.11 0.88
CA THR A 92 0.12 17.91 -0.35
C THR A 92 -0.71 17.16 -1.39
N ASP A 93 -1.58 17.88 -2.09
CA ASP A 93 -2.40 17.37 -3.21
C ASP A 93 -1.70 17.56 -4.57
N ASP A 94 -0.38 17.36 -4.60
CA ASP A 94 0.42 17.51 -5.81
C ASP A 94 0.19 16.32 -6.75
N THR A 95 0.00 16.59 -8.05
CA THR A 95 -0.17 15.60 -9.11
C THR A 95 0.88 15.74 -10.21
N ASP A 96 1.79 16.72 -10.10
CA ASP A 96 2.77 17.04 -11.15
C ASP A 96 3.89 16.00 -11.24
N TRP A 97 4.13 15.22 -10.17
CA TRP A 97 5.15 14.19 -10.12
C TRP A 97 4.56 12.77 -10.10
N ILE A 98 5.14 11.85 -10.86
CA ILE A 98 4.68 10.45 -10.96
C ILE A 98 4.69 9.68 -9.63
N PHE A 99 5.50 10.10 -8.66
CA PHE A 99 5.54 9.56 -7.29
C PHE A 99 5.00 10.56 -6.27
N SER A 100 4.10 11.46 -6.69
CA SER A 100 3.33 12.22 -5.72
C SER A 100 2.45 11.27 -4.92
N PHE A 101 2.14 11.67 -3.69
CA PHE A 101 1.30 10.86 -2.80
C PHE A 101 -0.05 10.52 -3.44
N VAL A 102 -0.69 11.50 -4.08
CA VAL A 102 -1.99 11.32 -4.76
C VAL A 102 -1.85 10.32 -5.91
N ASN A 103 -0.86 10.48 -6.79
CA ASN A 103 -0.65 9.58 -7.93
C ASN A 103 -0.34 8.15 -7.48
N CYS A 104 0.49 7.97 -6.45
CA CYS A 104 0.75 6.65 -5.86
C CYS A 104 -0.54 6.02 -5.30
N CYS A 105 -1.35 6.79 -4.57
CA CYS A 105 -2.62 6.31 -4.02
C CYS A 105 -3.61 5.91 -5.13
N GLU A 106 -3.77 6.73 -6.16
CA GLU A 106 -4.65 6.47 -7.30
C GLU A 106 -4.27 5.19 -8.05
N VAL A 107 -2.99 5.03 -8.39
CA VAL A 107 -2.47 3.86 -9.10
C VAL A 107 -2.64 2.57 -8.28
N LEU A 108 -2.47 2.65 -6.95
CA LEU A 108 -2.63 1.52 -6.05
C LEU A 108 -4.10 1.23 -5.68
N GLY A 109 -5.05 2.07 -6.12
CA GLY A 109 -6.48 1.94 -5.80
C GLY A 109 -6.82 2.30 -4.36
N ILE A 110 -6.01 3.13 -3.71
CA ILE A 110 -6.15 3.54 -2.31
C ILE A 110 -6.67 4.98 -2.27
N LYS A 111 -7.67 5.26 -1.44
CA LYS A 111 -8.13 6.64 -1.24
C LYS A 111 -7.09 7.44 -0.42
N PRO A 112 -6.58 8.57 -0.92
CA PRO A 112 -5.63 9.43 -0.20
C PRO A 112 -6.12 9.81 1.22
N GLU A 113 -7.43 10.07 1.36
CA GLU A 113 -8.06 10.44 2.62
C GLU A 113 -7.98 9.33 3.66
N TYR A 114 -8.03 8.07 3.22
CA TYR A 114 -7.97 6.93 4.13
C TYR A 114 -6.61 6.85 4.82
N VAL A 115 -5.54 7.00 4.05
CA VAL A 115 -4.17 7.00 4.58
C VAL A 115 -3.98 8.19 5.52
N ARG A 116 -4.42 9.40 5.12
CA ARG A 116 -4.34 10.61 5.96
C ARG A 116 -5.09 10.45 7.28
N GLN A 117 -6.30 9.88 7.25
CA GLN A 117 -7.08 9.62 8.45
C GLN A 117 -6.43 8.55 9.34
N GLY A 118 -5.87 7.49 8.76
CA GLY A 118 -5.13 6.47 9.48
C GLY A 118 -3.93 7.05 10.23
N LEU A 119 -3.14 7.88 9.55
CA LEU A 119 -1.98 8.57 10.13
C LEU A 119 -2.38 9.58 11.21
N ALA A 120 -3.48 10.30 11.01
CA ALA A 120 -4.02 11.24 12.01
C ALA A 120 -4.50 10.51 13.29
N ARG A 121 -5.07 9.32 13.16
CA ARG A 121 -5.48 8.49 14.32
C ARG A 121 -4.31 7.83 15.03
N ALA A 122 -3.26 7.48 14.28
CA ALA A 122 -2.06 6.87 14.85
C ALA A 122 -1.20 7.86 15.66
N ARG A 123 -1.48 9.17 15.55
CA ARG A 123 -0.85 10.23 16.34
C ARG A 123 -1.31 10.14 17.80
N PRO A 124 -0.45 9.74 18.76
CA PRO A 124 -0.77 9.93 20.17
C PRO A 124 -0.90 11.43 20.45
N GLY A 125 -2.07 11.82 20.99
CA GLY A 125 -2.34 13.19 21.45
C GLY A 125 -1.51 13.57 22.66
#